data_AF-A0A523UP16-F1
#
_entry.id   AF-A0A523UP16-F1
#
_cell.length_a   1.000
_cell.length_b   1.000
_cell.length_c   1.000
_cell.angle_alpha   90.00
_cell.angle_beta   90.00
_cell.angle_gamma   90.00
#
_symmetry.space_group_name_H-M   'P 1'
#
loop_
_entity.id
_entity.type
_entity.pdbx_description
1 polymer ?
#
loop_
_entity_poly.entity_id
_entity_poly.type
_entity_poly.pdbx_seq_one_letter_code
_entity_poly.pdbx_strand_id
1 'polypeptide(L)'
;MLAKVYGSEIGDEALFVTHTYLAMLSRAIVTMALFPRARHTPKMFRGIVNGDFFKERNLANLAETDFFAWALDTSAEQTLLENIRGILTCLGVYDFDKLDGDILKELYEALVDPESRHTLGQHYTPDWLAELILDKINYTGGRLLDPACGSGTFLYAAVRRLRRMGKVSKRKLVKTITEDIIGIDIHPFAVLMAKANLLLSLKEEVAAYPHGKLGTELGILTFSFADLRQSFAGGHLGLSSNFYEDVVAVCDHPVNAQMCLTAQT
;
A
#
# COMPACT_ATOMS: atom_id res chain seq x y z
N MET A 1 -15.98 -6.02 -8.16
CA MET A 1 -15.12 -5.05 -7.44
C MET A 1 -14.31 -4.19 -8.42
N LEU A 2 -13.61 -4.78 -9.41
CA LEU A 2 -12.97 -4.04 -10.52
C LEU A 2 -13.91 -3.05 -11.23
N ALA A 3 -15.13 -3.47 -11.57
CA ALA A 3 -16.12 -2.57 -12.19
C ALA A 3 -16.51 -1.35 -11.34
N LYS A 4 -16.38 -1.42 -10.01
CA LYS A 4 -16.63 -0.29 -9.10
C LYS A 4 -15.42 0.65 -8.98
N VAL A 5 -14.21 0.13 -9.23
CA VAL A 5 -12.95 0.88 -9.16
C VAL A 5 -12.62 1.53 -10.51
N TYR A 6 -12.91 0.83 -11.61
CA TYR A 6 -12.60 1.26 -12.99
C TYR A 6 -13.82 1.75 -13.76
N GLY A 7 -14.98 1.91 -13.11
CA GLY A 7 -16.21 2.45 -13.72
C GLY A 7 -16.94 1.54 -14.71
N SER A 8 -16.32 0.45 -15.19
CA SER A 8 -16.96 -0.61 -15.99
C SER A 8 -16.16 -1.93 -15.94
N GLU A 9 -16.68 -3.02 -16.51
CA GLU A 9 -16.14 -4.39 -16.31
C GLU A 9 -14.63 -4.54 -16.56
N ILE A 10 -14.04 -3.74 -17.45
CA ILE A 10 -12.64 -3.26 -17.48
C ILE A 10 -12.72 -2.04 -18.40
N GLY A 11 -12.84 -0.82 -17.85
CA GLY A 11 -13.08 0.37 -18.67
C GLY A 11 -11.92 0.80 -19.56
N ASP A 12 -10.71 0.37 -19.20
CA ASP A 12 -9.49 0.62 -19.95
C ASP A 12 -8.48 -0.51 -19.69
N GLU A 13 -8.31 -1.39 -20.68
CA GLU A 13 -7.34 -2.49 -20.64
C GLU A 13 -5.89 -1.98 -20.51
N ALA A 14 -5.56 -0.85 -21.17
CA ALA A 14 -4.22 -0.28 -21.12
C ALA A 14 -3.91 0.26 -19.73
N LEU A 15 -4.89 0.92 -19.09
CA LEU A 15 -4.76 1.36 -17.70
C LEU A 15 -4.61 0.17 -16.74
N PHE A 16 -5.39 -0.90 -16.92
CA PHE A 16 -5.25 -2.11 -16.11
C PHE A 16 -3.88 -2.79 -16.27
N VAL A 17 -3.36 -2.87 -17.49
CA VAL A 17 -2.00 -3.36 -17.77
C VAL A 17 -0.95 -2.44 -17.13
N THR A 18 -1.15 -1.12 -17.20
CA THR A 18 -0.26 -0.14 -16.57
C THR A 18 -0.24 -0.31 -15.04
N HIS A 19 -1.39 -0.48 -14.40
CA HIS A 19 -1.46 -0.79 -12.97
C HIS A 19 -0.86 -2.16 -12.62
N THR A 20 -1.01 -3.17 -13.48
CA THR A 20 -0.33 -4.46 -13.31
C THR A 20 1.19 -4.28 -13.34
N TYR A 21 1.71 -3.53 -14.31
CA TYR A 21 3.13 -3.23 -14.41
C TYR A 21 3.65 -2.49 -13.17
N LEU A 22 2.94 -1.43 -12.76
CA LEU A 22 3.28 -0.65 -11.58
C LEU A 22 3.22 -1.49 -10.29
N ALA A 23 2.27 -2.42 -10.19
CA ALA A 23 2.19 -3.34 -9.07
C ALA A 23 3.42 -4.25 -9.01
N MET A 24 3.83 -4.82 -10.16
CA MET A 24 5.05 -5.64 -10.24
C MET A 24 6.30 -4.81 -9.92
N LEU A 25 6.40 -3.59 -10.44
CA LEU A 25 7.50 -2.67 -10.18
C LEU A 25 7.60 -2.31 -8.70
N SER A 26 6.48 -1.97 -8.07
CA SER A 26 6.41 -1.63 -6.63
C SER A 26 6.88 -2.79 -5.76
N ARG A 27 6.39 -4.01 -6.05
CA ARG A 27 6.80 -5.23 -5.33
C ARG A 27 8.27 -5.57 -5.57
N ALA A 28 8.78 -5.35 -6.78
CA ALA A 28 10.19 -5.53 -7.10
C ALA A 28 11.07 -4.52 -6.34
N ILE A 29 10.68 -3.24 -6.27
CA ILE A 29 11.39 -2.21 -5.49
C ILE A 29 11.44 -2.59 -4.01
N VAL A 30 10.30 -2.99 -3.40
CA VAL A 30 10.27 -3.46 -2.01
C VAL A 30 11.18 -4.67 -1.81
N THR A 31 11.17 -5.60 -2.77
CA THR A 31 12.03 -6.79 -2.74
C THR A 31 13.51 -6.41 -2.74
N MET A 32 13.94 -5.51 -3.63
CA MET A 32 15.31 -5.05 -3.72
C MET A 32 15.74 -4.26 -2.49
N ALA A 33 14.85 -3.43 -1.93
CA ALA A 33 15.14 -2.59 -0.79
C ALA A 33 15.24 -3.38 0.53
N LEU A 34 14.31 -4.31 0.78
CA LEU A 34 14.24 -5.05 2.04
C LEU A 34 14.98 -6.39 2.02
N PHE A 35 15.09 -7.01 0.84
CA PHE A 35 15.71 -8.34 0.68
C PHE A 35 16.79 -8.34 -0.41
N PRO A 36 17.82 -7.48 -0.33
CA PRO A 36 18.83 -7.33 -1.37
C PRO A 36 19.66 -8.59 -1.65
N ARG A 37 19.60 -9.59 -0.77
CA ARG A 37 20.29 -10.88 -0.91
C ARG A 37 19.38 -12.00 -1.43
N ALA A 38 18.14 -11.69 -1.81
CA ALA A 38 17.20 -12.69 -2.33
C ALA A 38 17.70 -13.26 -3.66
N ARG A 39 17.65 -14.58 -3.81
CA ARG A 39 18.08 -15.26 -5.04
C ARG A 39 17.00 -15.17 -6.11
N HIS A 40 17.34 -14.57 -7.24
CA HIS A 40 16.46 -14.44 -8.41
C HIS A 40 16.21 -15.81 -9.05
N THR A 41 15.06 -16.41 -8.74
CA THR A 41 14.64 -17.72 -9.23
C THR A 41 13.20 -17.65 -9.74
N PRO A 42 12.77 -18.54 -10.66
CA PRO A 42 11.39 -18.57 -11.12
C PRO A 42 10.37 -18.67 -9.97
N LYS A 43 10.67 -19.47 -8.94
CA LYS A 43 9.84 -19.58 -7.73
C LYS A 43 9.71 -18.22 -7.01
N MET A 44 10.81 -17.47 -6.87
CA MET A 44 10.77 -16.13 -6.30
C MET A 44 9.92 -15.18 -7.15
N PHE A 45 10.08 -15.19 -8.48
CA PHE A 45 9.32 -14.30 -9.35
C PHE A 45 7.82 -14.57 -9.24
N ARG A 46 7.40 -15.84 -9.32
CA ARG A 46 6.00 -16.22 -9.10
C ARG A 46 5.54 -15.84 -7.68
N GLY A 47 6.41 -16.00 -6.68
CA GLY A 47 6.20 -15.58 -5.30
C GLY A 47 5.97 -14.07 -5.12
N ILE A 48 6.59 -13.23 -5.95
CA ILE A 48 6.36 -11.77 -5.97
C ILE A 48 4.98 -11.45 -6.56
N VAL A 49 4.53 -12.23 -7.54
CA VAL A 49 3.21 -12.03 -8.19
C VAL A 49 2.06 -12.47 -7.28
N ASN A 50 2.16 -13.65 -6.67
CA ASN A 50 1.07 -14.21 -5.86
C ASN A 50 1.15 -13.84 -4.37
N GLY A 51 2.25 -13.24 -3.93
CA GLY A 51 2.44 -12.82 -2.54
C GLY A 51 3.20 -13.79 -1.64
N ASP A 52 3.44 -15.03 -2.06
CA ASP A 52 4.09 -16.05 -1.23
C ASP A 52 5.48 -15.62 -0.76
N PHE A 53 6.22 -14.92 -1.62
CA PHE A 53 7.56 -14.42 -1.29
C PHE A 53 7.52 -13.50 -0.06
N PHE A 54 6.52 -12.63 0.04
CA PHE A 54 6.35 -11.69 1.14
C PHE A 54 5.76 -12.36 2.38
N LYS A 55 4.78 -13.25 2.18
CA LYS A 55 4.17 -14.03 3.26
C LYS A 55 5.17 -14.91 4.00
N GLU A 56 6.05 -15.59 3.29
CA GLU A 56 7.16 -16.37 3.88
C GLU A 56 8.10 -15.51 4.76
N ARG A 57 8.18 -14.21 4.45
CA ARG A 57 8.98 -13.20 5.17
C ARG A 57 8.15 -12.41 6.19
N ASN A 58 6.89 -12.79 6.38
CA ASN A 58 5.91 -12.23 7.31
C ASN A 58 5.48 -10.79 6.99
N LEU A 59 5.78 -10.34 5.77
CA LEU A 59 5.11 -9.22 5.12
C LEU A 59 3.76 -9.67 4.58
N ALA A 60 2.91 -10.18 5.48
CA ALA A 60 1.55 -10.55 5.15
C ALA A 60 0.83 -9.32 4.58
N ASN A 61 -0.01 -9.55 3.57
CA ASN A 61 -0.89 -8.55 2.97
C ASN A 61 -0.22 -7.48 2.11
N LEU A 62 1.10 -7.50 1.86
CA LEU A 62 1.72 -6.61 0.85
C LEU A 62 1.26 -6.97 -0.56
N ALA A 63 1.35 -8.26 -0.87
CA ALA A 63 0.78 -8.86 -2.06
C ALA A 63 0.00 -10.07 -1.56
N GLU A 64 -1.31 -10.03 -1.72
CA GLU A 64 -2.13 -11.24 -1.66
C GLU A 64 -2.29 -11.73 -3.10
N THR A 65 -2.86 -12.92 -3.33
CA THR A 65 -3.39 -13.26 -4.65
C THR A 65 -4.49 -12.26 -5.00
N ASP A 66 -4.08 -11.18 -5.64
CA ASP A 66 -4.88 -9.99 -5.92
C ASP A 66 -5.13 -9.85 -7.41
N PHE A 67 -5.80 -8.75 -7.77
CA PHE A 67 -6.19 -8.45 -9.15
C PHE A 67 -5.01 -8.41 -10.13
N PHE A 68 -3.78 -8.18 -9.67
CA PHE A 68 -2.60 -8.06 -10.51
C PHE A 68 -1.86 -9.39 -10.71
N ALA A 69 -2.33 -10.46 -10.08
CA ALA A 69 -1.83 -11.83 -10.29
C ALA A 69 -2.54 -12.57 -11.43
N TRP A 70 -3.39 -11.89 -12.21
CA TRP A 70 -4.28 -12.45 -13.23
C TRP A 70 -3.58 -13.31 -14.30
N ALA A 71 -2.30 -13.03 -14.60
CA ALA A 71 -1.57 -13.74 -15.64
C ALA A 71 -1.03 -15.12 -15.18
N LEU A 72 -1.02 -15.40 -13.88
CA LEU A 72 -0.61 -16.72 -13.37
C LEU A 72 -1.56 -17.81 -13.85
N ASP A 73 -1.02 -18.98 -14.15
CA ASP A 73 -1.76 -20.15 -14.64
C ASP A 73 -2.47 -19.91 -15.99
N THR A 74 -2.04 -18.87 -16.72
CA THR A 74 -2.46 -18.56 -18.10
C THR A 74 -1.28 -18.69 -19.07
N SER A 75 -1.56 -18.59 -20.37
CA SER A 75 -0.50 -18.52 -21.39
C SER A 75 0.42 -17.30 -21.25
N ALA A 76 0.00 -16.26 -20.54
CA ALA A 76 0.78 -15.04 -20.31
C ALA A 76 1.77 -15.15 -19.14
N GLU A 77 1.72 -16.22 -18.34
CA GLU A 77 2.53 -16.36 -17.12
C GLU A 77 4.02 -16.25 -17.43
N GLN A 78 4.51 -17.01 -18.41
CA GLN A 78 5.93 -17.05 -18.75
C GLN A 78 6.44 -15.65 -19.14
N THR A 79 5.67 -14.92 -19.94
CA THR A 79 5.97 -13.54 -20.33
C THR A 79 6.01 -12.60 -19.10
N LEU A 80 5.06 -12.74 -18.17
CA LEU A 80 5.06 -11.95 -16.94
C LEU A 80 6.31 -12.22 -16.09
N LEU A 81 6.68 -13.50 -15.89
CA LEU A 81 7.85 -13.87 -15.09
C LEU A 81 9.17 -13.38 -15.73
N GLU A 82 9.26 -13.40 -17.06
CA GLU A 82 10.39 -12.83 -17.80
C GLU A 82 10.48 -11.30 -17.63
N ASN A 83 9.34 -10.60 -17.66
CA ASN A 83 9.29 -9.17 -17.39
C ASN A 83 9.73 -8.83 -15.95
N ILE A 84 9.29 -9.61 -14.96
CA ILE A 84 9.71 -9.42 -13.55
C ILE A 84 11.22 -9.62 -13.41
N ARG A 85 11.78 -10.64 -14.07
CA ARG A 85 13.23 -10.85 -14.12
C ARG A 85 13.95 -9.64 -14.74
N GLY A 86 13.40 -9.09 -15.83
CA GLY A 86 13.90 -7.88 -16.47
C GLY A 86 13.91 -6.68 -15.53
N ILE A 87 12.76 -6.41 -14.87
CA ILE A 87 12.61 -5.34 -13.87
C ILE A 87 13.65 -5.48 -12.76
N LEU A 88 13.76 -6.66 -12.13
CA LEU A 88 14.72 -6.91 -11.05
C LEU A 88 16.17 -6.74 -11.51
N THR A 89 16.48 -7.09 -12.76
CA THR A 89 17.81 -6.90 -13.34
C THR A 89 18.11 -5.42 -13.53
N CYS A 90 17.18 -4.65 -14.10
CA CYS A 90 17.31 -3.20 -14.26
C CYS A 90 17.42 -2.49 -12.91
N LEU A 91 16.65 -2.92 -11.91
CA LEU A 91 16.70 -2.36 -10.56
C LEU A 91 18.02 -2.67 -9.84
N GLY A 92 18.75 -3.73 -10.22
CA GLY A 92 20.00 -4.14 -9.58
C GLY A 92 21.15 -3.13 -9.64
N VAL A 93 21.07 -2.10 -10.49
CA VAL A 93 22.08 -1.04 -10.59
C VAL A 93 21.90 0.09 -9.57
N TYR A 94 20.75 0.15 -8.90
CA TYR A 94 20.42 1.22 -7.96
C TYR A 94 20.82 0.89 -6.53
N ASP A 95 21.24 1.93 -5.80
CA ASP A 95 21.58 1.87 -4.38
C ASP A 95 20.33 2.14 -3.53
N PHE A 96 19.64 1.07 -3.13
CA PHE A 96 18.42 1.16 -2.32
C PHE A 96 18.66 1.60 -0.86
N ASP A 97 19.92 1.76 -0.41
CA ASP A 97 20.20 2.31 0.93
C ASP A 97 20.02 3.83 0.97
N LYS A 98 19.94 4.48 -0.20
CA LYS A 98 19.75 5.93 -0.36
C LYS A 98 18.35 6.33 -0.80
N LEU A 99 17.37 5.43 -0.67
CA LEU A 99 15.98 5.78 -0.93
C LEU A 99 15.52 6.87 0.06
N ASP A 100 15.04 7.99 -0.47
CA ASP A 100 14.38 9.05 0.27
C ASP A 100 13.14 9.49 -0.51
N GLY A 101 12.12 9.99 0.20
CA GLY A 101 10.86 10.44 -0.39
C GLY A 101 9.91 9.33 -0.86
N ASP A 102 8.79 9.76 -1.46
CA ASP A 102 7.72 8.90 -1.99
C ASP A 102 7.97 8.56 -3.47
N ILE A 103 8.94 7.68 -3.71
CA ILE A 103 9.37 7.29 -5.06
C ILE A 103 8.24 6.61 -5.84
N LEU A 104 7.33 5.90 -5.16
CA LEU A 104 6.25 5.18 -5.82
C LEU A 104 5.20 6.14 -6.39
N LYS A 105 4.91 7.24 -5.67
CA LYS A 105 4.09 8.33 -6.19
C LYS A 105 4.73 8.96 -7.43
N GLU A 106 6.02 9.28 -7.38
CA GLU A 106 6.72 9.87 -8.53
C GLU A 106 6.69 8.94 -9.77
N LEU A 107 6.91 7.64 -9.57
CA LEU A 107 6.80 6.64 -10.63
C LEU A 107 5.38 6.54 -11.19
N TYR A 108 4.37 6.64 -10.33
CA TYR A 108 2.98 6.64 -10.77
C TYR A 108 2.64 7.87 -11.60
N GLU A 109 3.01 9.06 -11.12
CA GLU A 109 2.74 10.33 -11.81
C GLU A 109 3.50 10.43 -13.15
N ALA A 110 4.63 9.74 -13.29
CA ALA A 110 5.40 9.65 -14.52
C ALA A 110 4.83 8.65 -15.54
N LEU A 111 4.16 7.59 -15.08
CA LEU A 111 3.65 6.50 -15.93
C LEU A 111 2.17 6.62 -16.26
N VAL A 112 1.40 7.35 -15.45
CA VAL A 112 -0.04 7.56 -15.64
C VAL A 112 -0.31 9.02 -15.95
N ASP A 113 -0.92 9.26 -17.11
CA ASP A 113 -1.22 10.59 -17.58
C ASP A 113 -2.20 11.33 -16.63
N PRO A 114 -2.20 12.67 -16.62
CA PRO A 114 -3.07 13.44 -15.74
C PRO A 114 -4.56 13.18 -15.95
N GLU A 115 -5.02 12.90 -17.18
CA GLU A 115 -6.44 12.71 -17.51
C GLU A 115 -6.96 11.40 -16.91
N SER A 116 -6.19 10.32 -17.02
CA SER A 116 -6.45 9.06 -16.34
C SER A 116 -6.51 9.24 -14.81
N ARG A 117 -5.57 10.01 -14.24
CA ARG A 117 -5.58 10.32 -12.79
C ARG A 117 -6.81 11.10 -12.35
N HIS A 118 -7.21 12.12 -13.12
CA HIS A 118 -8.42 12.90 -12.86
C HIS A 118 -9.68 12.06 -12.96
N THR A 119 -9.77 11.18 -13.96
CA THR A 119 -10.91 10.27 -14.15
C THR A 119 -11.04 9.29 -12.98
N LEU A 120 -9.92 8.87 -12.39
CA LEU A 120 -9.88 8.04 -11.20
C LEU A 120 -10.03 8.82 -9.87
N GLY A 121 -10.20 10.15 -9.93
CA GLY A 121 -10.27 11.02 -8.74
C GLY A 121 -8.97 11.09 -7.93
N GLN A 122 -7.83 10.71 -8.52
CA GLN A 122 -6.55 10.59 -7.84
C GLN A 122 -5.80 11.93 -7.80
N HIS A 123 -6.10 12.73 -6.79
CA HIS A 123 -5.34 13.94 -6.46
C HIS A 123 -4.37 13.66 -5.31
N TYR A 124 -3.07 13.57 -5.62
CA TYR A 124 -2.07 13.31 -4.59
C TYR A 124 -1.86 14.53 -3.69
N THR A 125 -1.90 14.28 -2.38
CA THR A 125 -1.59 15.30 -1.37
C THR A 125 -0.09 15.62 -1.43
N PRO A 126 0.31 16.91 -1.48
CA PRO A 126 1.71 17.29 -1.33
C PRO A 126 2.23 17.02 0.08
N ASP A 127 3.49 16.59 0.22
CA ASP A 127 4.10 16.22 1.51
C ASP A 127 3.99 17.33 2.56
N TRP A 128 4.24 18.59 2.15
CA TRP A 128 4.16 19.74 3.05
C TRP A 128 2.76 19.94 3.64
N LEU A 129 1.70 19.59 2.89
CA LEU A 129 0.32 19.73 3.34
C LEU A 129 -0.02 18.63 4.35
N ALA A 130 0.44 17.40 4.11
CA ALA A 130 0.30 16.31 5.07
C ALA A 130 1.03 16.63 6.39
N GLU A 131 2.25 17.15 6.31
CA GLU A 131 3.01 17.58 7.49
C GLU A 131 2.32 18.72 8.24
N LEU A 132 1.79 19.72 7.52
CA LEU A 132 1.04 20.83 8.10
C LEU A 132 -0.21 20.37 8.85
N ILE A 133 -0.97 19.42 8.29
CA ILE A 133 -2.17 18.89 8.95
C ILE A 133 -1.79 18.15 10.24
N LEU A 134 -0.73 17.31 10.19
CA LEU A 134 -0.21 16.63 11.38
C LEU A 134 0.28 17.62 12.46
N ASP A 135 0.83 18.77 12.05
CA ASP A 135 1.16 19.87 12.97
C ASP A 135 -0.09 20.48 13.61
N LYS A 136 -1.12 20.76 12.81
CA LYS A 136 -2.37 21.37 13.29
C LYS A 136 -3.11 20.50 14.31
N ILE A 137 -3.09 19.18 14.13
CA ILE A 137 -3.68 18.25 15.09
C ILE A 137 -2.70 17.87 16.23
N ASN A 138 -1.50 18.44 16.25
CA ASN A 138 -0.43 18.13 17.20
C ASN A 138 -0.19 16.62 17.37
N TYR A 139 -0.11 15.90 16.23
CA TYR A 139 0.05 14.46 16.25
C TYR A 139 1.39 14.08 16.89
N THR A 140 1.34 13.31 17.99
CA THR A 140 2.53 12.90 18.76
C THR A 140 2.59 11.39 18.99
N GLY A 141 1.73 10.64 18.30
CA GLY A 141 1.49 9.21 18.48
C GLY A 141 0.07 8.92 18.93
N GLY A 142 -0.28 7.63 18.96
CA GLY A 142 -1.66 7.19 19.13
C GLY A 142 -2.31 6.84 17.78
N ARG A 143 -3.61 6.56 17.80
CA ARG A 143 -4.32 6.04 16.63
C ARG A 143 -4.52 7.13 15.56
N LEU A 144 -4.26 6.77 14.32
CA LEU A 144 -4.44 7.60 13.12
C LEU A 144 -5.18 6.77 12.07
N LEU A 145 -6.26 7.33 11.51
CA LEU A 145 -7.00 6.73 10.41
C LEU A 145 -7.07 7.71 9.25
N ASP A 146 -6.65 7.24 8.08
CA ASP A 146 -6.86 7.90 6.79
C ASP A 146 -7.85 7.07 5.95
N PRO A 147 -9.12 7.50 5.80
CA PRO A 147 -10.15 6.71 5.14
C PRO A 147 -10.12 6.78 3.60
N ALA A 148 -9.20 7.56 3.02
CA ALA A 148 -8.98 7.69 1.57
C ALA A 148 -7.48 7.86 1.31
N CYS A 149 -6.70 6.89 1.78
CA CYS A 149 -5.27 7.10 2.00
C CYS A 149 -4.43 7.24 0.73
N GLY A 150 -4.95 6.89 -0.44
CA GLY A 150 -4.23 6.91 -1.70
C GLY A 150 -2.94 6.09 -1.60
N SER A 151 -1.81 6.68 -2.02
CA SER A 151 -0.45 6.10 -1.86
C SER A 151 0.12 6.22 -0.43
N GLY A 152 -0.68 6.62 0.56
CA GLY A 152 -0.31 6.65 1.97
C GLY A 152 0.47 7.89 2.40
N THR A 153 0.34 9.03 1.72
CA THR A 153 1.12 10.25 2.03
C THR A 153 0.97 10.71 3.49
N PHE A 154 -0.24 10.70 4.04
CA PHE A 154 -0.46 11.03 5.47
C PHE A 154 0.16 10.00 6.41
N LEU A 155 0.06 8.71 6.07
CA LEU A 155 0.63 7.63 6.86
C LEU A 155 2.16 7.75 6.90
N TYR A 156 2.78 7.98 5.74
CA TYR A 156 4.21 8.23 5.60
C TYR A 156 4.67 9.47 6.39
N ALA A 157 3.93 10.58 6.29
CA ALA A 157 4.23 11.79 7.05
C ALA A 157 4.15 11.55 8.57
N ALA A 158 3.18 10.75 9.02
CA ALA A 158 3.06 10.35 10.42
C ALA A 158 4.26 9.52 10.90
N VAL A 159 4.74 8.57 10.08
CA VAL A 159 5.97 7.82 10.35
C VAL A 159 7.17 8.74 10.51
N ARG A 160 7.41 9.63 9.54
CA ARG A 160 8.53 10.58 9.58
C ARG A 160 8.48 11.48 10.80
N ARG A 161 7.28 11.93 11.18
CA ARG A 161 7.08 12.77 12.38
C ARG A 161 7.46 12.01 13.66
N LEU A 162 6.93 10.80 13.84
CA LEU A 162 7.24 9.97 15.01
C LEU A 162 8.72 9.62 15.10
N ARG A 163 9.37 9.34 13.96
CA ARG A 163 10.81 9.12 13.88
C ARG A 163 11.59 10.37 14.32
N ARG A 164 11.25 11.55 13.78
CA ARG A 164 11.90 12.84 14.12
C ARG A 164 11.78 13.19 15.60
N MET A 165 10.67 12.83 16.25
CA MET A 165 10.50 13.07 17.67
C MET A 165 11.48 12.27 18.54
N GLY A 166 12.02 11.15 18.04
CA GLY A 166 13.04 10.36 18.74
C GLY A 166 12.57 9.71 20.06
N LYS A 167 11.25 9.71 20.33
CA LYS A 167 10.69 9.25 21.61
C LYS A 167 10.41 7.74 21.66
N VAL A 168 10.62 7.02 20.56
CA VAL A 168 10.29 5.60 20.42
C VAL A 168 11.49 4.82 19.89
N SER A 169 11.71 3.63 20.45
CA SER A 169 12.69 2.69 19.87
C SER A 169 12.24 2.25 18.47
N LYS A 170 13.18 1.83 17.62
CA LYS A 170 12.86 1.28 16.27
C LYS A 170 11.76 0.21 16.33
N ARG A 171 11.83 -0.67 17.33
CA ARG A 171 10.81 -1.71 17.60
C ARG A 171 9.43 -1.12 17.93
N LYS A 172 9.40 -0.11 18.79
CA LYS A 172 8.14 0.55 19.18
C LYS A 172 7.55 1.34 18.02
N LEU A 173 8.39 1.95 17.17
CA LEU A 173 7.95 2.63 15.96
C LEU A 173 7.24 1.66 15.00
N VAL A 174 7.86 0.52 14.69
CA VAL A 174 7.23 -0.52 13.84
C VAL A 174 5.89 -0.95 14.43
N LYS A 175 5.85 -1.25 15.73
CA LYS A 175 4.61 -1.64 16.42
C LYS A 175 3.51 -0.57 16.31
N THR A 176 3.84 0.70 16.58
CA THR A 176 2.89 1.82 16.45
C THR A 176 2.39 1.95 15.01
N ILE A 177 3.24 1.75 14.02
CA ILE A 177 2.81 1.88 12.62
C ILE A 177 1.91 0.72 12.21
N THR A 178 2.19 -0.50 12.66
CA THR A 178 1.37 -1.67 12.33
C THR A 178 0.04 -1.71 13.08
N GLU A 179 -0.02 -1.17 14.30
CA GLU A 179 -1.21 -1.30 15.17
C GLU A 179 -2.03 -0.01 15.28
N ASP A 180 -1.41 1.16 15.19
CA ASP A 180 -2.07 2.45 15.46
C ASP A 180 -2.33 3.27 14.19
N ILE A 181 -1.64 3.01 13.07
CA ILE A 181 -1.77 3.78 11.84
C ILE A 181 -2.50 2.95 10.78
N ILE A 182 -3.69 3.40 10.38
CA ILE A 182 -4.56 2.69 9.45
C ILE A 182 -4.89 3.55 8.24
N GLY A 183 -4.79 2.93 7.07
CA GLY A 183 -5.19 3.50 5.79
C GLY A 183 -6.27 2.65 5.14
N ILE A 184 -7.29 3.29 4.60
CA ILE A 184 -8.33 2.66 3.81
C ILE A 184 -8.36 3.34 2.45
N ASP A 185 -8.44 2.55 1.40
CA ASP A 185 -8.71 3.06 0.06
C ASP A 185 -9.55 2.06 -0.74
N ILE A 186 -10.35 2.59 -1.68
CA ILE A 186 -11.17 1.79 -2.58
C ILE A 186 -10.35 1.22 -3.74
N HIS A 187 -9.26 1.88 -4.12
CA HIS A 187 -8.43 1.49 -5.25
C HIS A 187 -7.33 0.51 -4.80
N PRO A 188 -7.36 -0.76 -5.24
CA PRO A 188 -6.43 -1.80 -4.76
C PRO A 188 -4.96 -1.47 -5.05
N PHE A 189 -4.69 -0.80 -6.18
CA PHE A 189 -3.32 -0.35 -6.48
C PHE A 189 -2.86 0.78 -5.55
N ALA A 190 -3.74 1.68 -5.11
CA ALA A 190 -3.39 2.74 -4.17
C ALA A 190 -2.99 2.14 -2.81
N VAL A 191 -3.77 1.16 -2.34
CA VAL A 191 -3.43 0.36 -1.15
C VAL A 191 -2.08 -0.34 -1.28
N LEU A 192 -1.79 -0.97 -2.43
CA LEU A 192 -0.49 -1.58 -2.68
C LEU A 192 0.64 -0.55 -2.59
N MET A 193 0.47 0.63 -3.20
CA MET A 193 1.45 1.71 -3.10
C MET A 193 1.63 2.20 -1.66
N ALA A 194 0.55 2.42 -0.91
CA ALA A 194 0.61 2.83 0.49
C ALA A 194 1.38 1.82 1.35
N LYS A 195 1.14 0.51 1.14
CA LYS A 195 1.87 -0.56 1.84
C LYS A 195 3.34 -0.54 1.47
N ALA A 196 3.65 -0.48 0.18
CA ALA A 196 5.02 -0.45 -0.30
C ALA A 196 5.77 0.79 0.20
N ASN A 197 5.14 1.97 0.16
CA ASN A 197 5.71 3.24 0.63
C ASN A 197 6.03 3.19 2.14
N LEU A 198 5.07 2.71 2.96
CA LEU A 198 5.32 2.53 4.40
C LEU A 198 6.46 1.53 4.67
N LEU A 199 6.53 0.42 3.95
CA LEU A 199 7.59 -0.57 4.12
C LEU A 199 8.97 -0.03 3.74
N LEU A 200 9.07 0.68 2.62
CA LEU A 200 10.30 1.34 2.20
C LEU A 200 10.74 2.37 3.23
N SER A 201 9.79 3.15 3.75
CA SER A 201 10.07 4.13 4.81
C SER A 201 10.63 3.48 6.07
N LEU A 202 10.25 2.23 6.37
CA LEU A 202 10.64 1.48 7.56
C LEU A 202 11.80 0.51 7.35
N LYS A 203 12.48 0.56 6.19
CA LYS A 203 13.56 -0.38 5.85
C LYS A 203 14.57 -0.58 6.98
N GLU A 204 15.02 0.49 7.62
CA GLU A 204 15.99 0.40 8.71
C GLU A 204 15.43 -0.26 9.97
N GLU A 205 14.20 0.09 10.36
CA GLU A 205 13.56 -0.46 11.55
C GLU A 205 13.17 -1.91 11.36
N VAL A 206 12.74 -2.26 10.14
CA VAL A 206 12.48 -3.62 9.69
C VAL A 206 13.74 -4.48 9.76
N ALA A 207 14.88 -3.99 9.27
CA ALA A 207 16.15 -4.72 9.32
C ALA A 207 16.62 -5.01 10.75
N ALA A 208 16.21 -4.19 11.73
CA ALA A 208 16.56 -4.36 13.14
C ALA A 208 15.74 -5.44 13.87
N TYR A 209 14.80 -6.13 13.21
CA TYR A 209 14.05 -7.27 13.77
C TYR A 209 14.82 -8.59 13.56
N PRO A 210 15.47 -9.18 14.60
CA PRO A 210 16.52 -10.20 14.42
C PRO A 210 16.01 -11.62 14.12
N HIS A 211 14.70 -11.88 14.11
CA HIS A 211 14.16 -13.24 14.00
C HIS A 211 13.41 -13.47 12.69
N GLY A 212 14.04 -13.19 11.55
CA GLY A 212 13.74 -13.79 10.23
C GLY A 212 12.30 -13.70 9.71
N LYS A 213 11.44 -12.94 10.38
CA LYS A 213 10.01 -12.85 10.20
C LYS A 213 9.63 -11.43 10.61
N LEU A 214 9.35 -10.55 9.65
CA LEU A 214 8.72 -9.28 9.96
C LEU A 214 7.34 -9.58 10.54
N GLY A 215 7.11 -9.51 11.84
CA GLY A 215 5.75 -9.67 12.38
C GLY A 215 4.86 -8.46 12.09
N THR A 216 4.73 -8.06 10.83
CA THR A 216 4.05 -6.83 10.43
C THR A 216 2.88 -7.18 9.51
N GLU A 217 1.70 -7.33 10.09
CA GLU A 217 0.48 -7.03 9.35
C GLU A 217 0.39 -5.50 9.28
N LEU A 218 0.43 -4.95 8.07
CA LEU A 218 0.17 -3.52 7.89
C LEU A 218 -1.33 -3.31 7.96
N GLY A 219 -1.79 -2.43 8.85
CA GLY A 219 -3.18 -1.98 8.94
C GLY A 219 -3.63 -1.12 7.75
N ILE A 220 -3.13 -1.36 6.54
CA ILE A 220 -3.60 -0.72 5.31
C ILE A 220 -4.46 -1.72 4.57
N LEU A 221 -5.71 -1.35 4.31
CA LEU A 221 -6.70 -2.30 3.84
C LEU A 221 -7.43 -1.75 2.60
N THR A 222 -7.72 -2.64 1.66
CA THR A 222 -8.54 -2.32 0.48
C THR A 222 -10.00 -2.59 0.81
N PHE A 223 -10.87 -1.58 0.69
CA PHE A 223 -12.31 -1.76 0.89
C PHE A 223 -13.14 -0.88 -0.04
N SER A 224 -14.25 -1.43 -0.56
CA SER A 224 -15.35 -0.58 -0.99
C SER A 224 -16.16 -0.14 0.22
N PHE A 225 -16.68 1.09 0.22
CA PHE A 225 -17.65 1.55 1.24
C PHE A 225 -18.86 0.61 1.40
N ALA A 226 -19.24 -0.11 0.33
CA ALA A 226 -20.27 -1.14 0.37
C ALA A 226 -19.85 -2.39 1.18
N ASP A 227 -18.58 -2.79 1.07
CA ASP A 227 -18.01 -3.93 1.78
C ASP A 227 -17.75 -3.60 3.26
N LEU A 228 -17.49 -2.32 3.55
CA LEU A 228 -17.43 -1.79 4.91
C LEU A 228 -18.76 -2.05 5.64
N ARG A 229 -19.89 -1.62 5.04
CA ARG A 229 -21.25 -1.85 5.58
C ARG A 229 -21.64 -3.32 5.71
N GLN A 230 -21.23 -4.18 4.78
CA GLN A 230 -21.52 -5.63 4.87
C GLN A 230 -20.65 -6.34 5.91
N SER A 231 -19.38 -5.96 6.05
CA SER A 231 -18.49 -6.52 7.08
C SER A 231 -18.93 -6.08 8.49
N PHE A 232 -19.61 -4.93 8.62
CA PHE A 232 -20.27 -4.47 9.84
C PHE A 232 -21.44 -5.35 10.32
N ALA A 233 -21.99 -6.19 9.43
CA ALA A 233 -23.10 -7.08 9.76
C ALA A 233 -22.66 -8.49 10.21
N GLY A 234 -21.36 -8.83 10.26
CA GLY A 234 -21.00 -10.22 10.57
C GLY A 234 -19.53 -10.66 10.73
N GLY A 235 -18.50 -9.81 10.80
CA GLY A 235 -17.14 -10.33 11.08
C GLY A 235 -16.04 -9.29 11.31
N HIS A 236 -15.12 -9.60 12.24
CA HIS A 236 -13.93 -8.78 12.56
C HIS A 236 -12.99 -8.67 11.35
N LEU A 237 -12.67 -7.43 10.94
CA LEU A 237 -11.81 -7.05 9.81
C LEU A 237 -10.30 -7.38 10.00
N GLY A 238 -9.95 -8.37 10.83
CA GLY A 238 -8.57 -8.57 11.30
C GLY A 238 -8.05 -7.43 12.20
N LEU A 239 -8.85 -6.39 12.41
CA LEU A 239 -8.60 -5.30 13.33
C LEU A 239 -8.94 -5.71 14.76
N SER A 240 -8.19 -5.20 15.73
CA SER A 240 -8.58 -5.33 17.14
C SER A 240 -10.00 -4.76 17.35
N SER A 241 -10.78 -5.36 18.26
CA SER A 241 -12.18 -4.98 18.53
C SER A 241 -12.37 -3.48 18.76
N ASN A 242 -11.43 -2.86 19.48
CA ASN A 242 -11.48 -1.44 19.80
C ASN A 242 -11.18 -0.54 18.60
N PHE A 243 -10.44 -1.03 17.60
CA PHE A 243 -10.14 -0.27 16.39
C PHE A 243 -11.28 -0.40 15.37
N TYR A 244 -11.92 -1.57 15.33
CA TYR A 244 -13.09 -1.81 14.49
C TYR A 244 -14.21 -0.81 14.77
N GLU A 245 -14.56 -0.59 16.05
CA GLU A 245 -15.60 0.37 16.44
C GLU A 245 -15.26 1.81 16.04
N ASP A 246 -13.99 2.21 16.12
CA ASP A 246 -13.56 3.55 15.71
C ASP A 246 -13.60 3.74 14.19
N VAL A 247 -13.25 2.72 13.41
CA VAL A 247 -13.39 2.74 11.94
C VAL A 247 -14.86 2.85 11.53
N VAL A 248 -15.75 2.09 12.19
CA VAL A 248 -17.21 2.21 11.99
C VAL A 248 -17.67 3.64 12.25
N ALA A 249 -17.30 4.21 13.40
CA ALA A 249 -17.72 5.55 13.80
C ALA A 249 -17.24 6.64 12.82
N VAL A 250 -16.03 6.50 12.27
CA VAL A 250 -15.50 7.43 11.26
C VAL A 250 -16.23 7.25 9.93
N CYS A 251 -16.49 6.04 9.49
CA CYS A 251 -17.12 5.78 8.19
C CYS A 251 -18.62 6.10 8.18
N ASP A 252 -19.31 5.97 9.31
CA ASP A 252 -20.72 6.36 9.47
C ASP A 252 -20.89 7.88 9.76
N HIS A 253 -19.79 8.64 9.88
CA HIS A 253 -19.87 10.08 10.07
C HIS A 253 -20.55 10.77 8.87
N PRO A 254 -21.51 11.71 9.08
CA PRO A 254 -22.33 12.29 8.00
C PRO A 254 -21.54 12.91 6.84
N VAL A 255 -20.37 13.48 7.14
CA VAL A 255 -19.45 14.07 6.14
C VAL A 255 -18.87 13.01 5.20
N ASN A 256 -18.52 11.84 5.73
CA ASN A 256 -17.95 10.74 4.96
C ASN A 256 -19.04 9.98 4.19
N ALA A 257 -20.26 9.93 4.73
CA ALA A 257 -21.44 9.42 4.03
C ALA A 257 -21.79 10.26 2.78
N GLN A 258 -21.55 11.57 2.80
CA GLN A 258 -21.74 12.47 1.65
C GLN A 258 -20.71 12.26 0.54
N MET A 259 -19.42 12.04 0.87
CA MET A 259 -18.39 11.72 -0.13
C MET A 259 -18.71 10.42 -0.91
N CYS A 260 -19.36 9.47 -0.24
CA CYS A 260 -19.77 8.21 -0.83
C CYS A 260 -20.96 8.34 -1.80
N LEU A 261 -21.82 9.36 -1.63
CA LEU A 261 -22.94 9.66 -2.53
C LEU A 261 -22.46 10.39 -3.80
N THR A 262 -21.42 11.21 -3.69
CA THR A 262 -20.80 11.89 -4.84
C THR A 262 -19.95 10.98 -5.72
N ALA A 263 -19.48 9.84 -5.20
CA ALA A 263 -18.77 8.83 -5.99
C ALA A 263 -19.70 7.85 -6.74
N GLN A 264 -21.03 8.01 -6.61
CA GLN A 264 -22.06 7.19 -7.26
C GLN A 264 -22.81 7.92 -8.39
N THR A 265 -22.39 9.13 -8.73
CA THR A 265 -22.91 9.94 -9.85
C THR A 265 -21.80 10.20 -10.85
#